data_AF-A0A9P3ABR6-F1
#
_entry.id   AF-A0A9P3ABR6-F1
#
_cell.length_a   1.000
_cell.length_b   1.000
_cell.length_c   1.000
_cell.angle_alpha   90.00
_cell.angle_beta   90.00
_cell.angle_gamma   90.00
#
_symmetry.space_group_name_H-M   'P 1'
#
loop_
_entity.id
_entity.type
_entity.pdbx_description
1 polymer ?
#
loop_
_entity_poly.entity_id
_entity_poly.type
_entity_poly.pdbx_seq_one_letter_code
_entity_poly.pdbx_strand_id
1 'polypeptide(L)'
;MYVLEVPRRQAGTRQLNVAVRQRINVFYRPVGLEGDPADTGAKLQWTLTHDEAGVSLLTVRNPMPYHVSLQALRIDAVQLSEYLLLAPGAHFEMVVPASVLPSATHRFSYKALTDYGGQRTYCTPLKGQAAFTARLLEPHSFQDEC
;
A
#
# COMPACT_ATOMS: atom_id res chain seq x y z
N MET A 1 16.35 7.89 -5.20
CA MET A 1 17.32 8.97 -4.88
C MET A 1 17.73 8.87 -3.42
N TYR A 2 19.02 9.08 -3.14
CA TYR A 2 19.55 9.12 -1.78
C TYR A 2 20.11 10.51 -1.52
N VAL A 3 19.76 11.09 -0.37
CA VAL A 3 20.34 12.35 0.12
C VAL A 3 20.88 12.09 1.52
N LEU A 4 22.15 12.40 1.74
CA LEU A 4 22.81 12.18 3.03
C LEU A 4 23.24 13.53 3.60
N GLU A 5 22.76 13.84 4.79
CA GLU A 5 23.30 14.93 5.58
C GLU A 5 24.62 14.50 6.20
N VAL A 6 25.64 15.34 6.06
CA VAL A 6 26.94 15.15 6.72
C VAL A 6 27.07 16.22 7.80
N PRO A 7 26.78 15.89 9.07
CA PRO A 7 26.87 16.85 10.16
C PRO A 7 28.31 17.28 10.38
N ARG A 8 28.51 18.54 10.76
CA ARG A 8 29.84 19.07 11.09
C ARG A 8 30.36 18.34 12.32
N ARG A 9 31.59 17.81 12.23
CA ARG A 9 32.25 17.17 13.36
C ARG A 9 32.52 18.22 14.45
N GLN A 10 31.99 17.99 15.65
CA GLN A 10 32.30 18.79 16.83
C GLN A 10 33.13 17.94 17.80
N ALA A 11 33.96 18.58 18.61
CA ALA A 11 34.74 17.93 19.64
C ALA A 11 33.98 18.01 20.97
N GLY A 12 33.81 16.88 21.66
CA GLY A 12 33.16 16.82 22.97
C GLY A 12 33.36 15.46 23.62
N THR A 13 33.50 15.45 24.95
CA THR A 13 33.47 14.22 25.75
C THR A 13 32.03 13.72 25.87
N ARG A 14 31.80 12.43 25.57
CA ARG A 14 30.46 11.79 25.57
C ARG A 14 29.46 12.38 24.55
N GLN A 15 29.89 12.55 23.31
CA GLN A 15 29.03 13.08 22.23
C GLN A 15 28.37 11.98 21.38
N LEU A 16 27.09 12.19 21.05
CA LEU A 16 26.35 11.46 20.01
C LEU A 16 26.30 12.30 18.72
N ASN A 17 26.75 11.73 17.61
CA ASN A 17 26.60 12.32 16.28
C ASN A 17 25.47 11.61 15.53
N VAL A 18 24.49 12.38 15.06
CA VAL A 18 23.36 11.87 14.28
C VAL A 18 23.48 12.42 12.86
N ALA A 19 23.41 11.53 11.87
CA ALA A 19 23.34 11.88 10.46
C ALA A 19 22.06 11.30 9.87
N VAL A 20 21.36 12.08 9.05
CA VAL A 20 20.10 11.68 8.44
C VAL A 20 20.33 11.29 6.98
N ARG A 21 19.87 10.10 6.60
CA ARG A 21 19.83 9.65 5.21
C ARG A 21 18.38 9.56 4.75
N GLN A 22 18.03 10.34 3.73
CA GLN A 22 16.73 10.28 3.09
C GLN A 22 16.78 9.36 1.86
N ARG A 23 15.73 8.53 1.72
CA ARG A 23 15.52 7.63 0.56
C ARG A 23 14.19 8.01 -0.09
N ILE A 24 14.26 8.58 -1.28
CA ILE A 24 13.10 9.11 -2.01
C ILE A 24 12.92 8.31 -3.29
N ASN A 25 11.70 7.85 -3.57
CA ASN A 25 11.39 7.19 -4.84
C ASN A 25 11.39 8.23 -5.96
N VAL A 26 12.06 7.92 -7.08
CA VAL A 26 12.07 8.76 -8.29
C VAL A 26 11.56 7.91 -9.43
N PHE A 27 10.46 8.31 -10.03
CA PHE A 27 9.82 7.60 -11.13
C PHE A 27 9.89 8.44 -12.39
N TYR A 28 10.34 7.85 -13.49
CA TYR A 28 10.26 8.46 -14.81
C TYR A 28 8.88 8.21 -15.42
N ARG A 29 8.22 9.27 -15.91
CA ARG A 29 6.91 9.20 -16.59
C ARG A 29 7.07 9.64 -18.04
N PRO A 30 7.18 8.72 -19.00
CA PRO A 30 7.14 9.05 -20.42
C PRO A 30 5.86 9.79 -20.78
N VAL A 31 5.92 10.63 -21.81
CA VAL A 31 4.72 11.23 -22.40
C VAL A 31 3.87 10.15 -23.07
N GLY A 32 2.54 10.31 -23.03
CA GLY A 32 1.61 9.39 -23.69
C GLY A 32 1.15 8.19 -22.85
N LEU A 33 1.48 8.12 -21.56
CA LEU A 33 0.83 7.15 -20.66
C LEU A 33 -0.64 7.51 -20.43
N GLU A 34 -1.52 6.51 -20.54
CA GLU A 34 -2.96 6.69 -20.38
C GLU A 34 -3.41 6.69 -18.92
N GLY A 35 -4.43 7.51 -18.62
CA GLY A 35 -5.08 7.60 -17.32
C GLY A 35 -4.39 8.57 -16.35
N ASP A 36 -5.01 8.76 -15.18
CA ASP A 36 -4.43 9.55 -14.09
C ASP A 36 -3.69 8.61 -13.10
N PRO A 37 -2.41 8.86 -12.79
CA PRO A 37 -1.68 8.14 -11.76
C PRO A 37 -2.40 8.11 -10.41
N ALA A 38 -3.13 9.17 -10.04
CA ALA A 38 -3.86 9.26 -8.78
C ALA A 38 -4.97 8.20 -8.66
N ASP A 39 -5.50 7.72 -9.79
CA ASP A 39 -6.56 6.72 -9.85
C ASP A 39 -6.03 5.29 -9.79
N THR A 40 -4.71 5.11 -9.84
CA THR A 40 -4.09 3.79 -9.88
C THR A 40 -4.47 2.92 -8.68
N GLY A 41 -4.63 3.53 -7.50
CA GLY A 41 -5.09 2.83 -6.29
C GLY A 41 -6.40 2.09 -6.53
N ALA A 42 -7.45 2.79 -7.00
CA ALA A 42 -8.76 2.18 -7.26
C ALA A 42 -8.72 1.05 -8.31
N LYS A 43 -7.74 1.07 -9.22
CA LYS A 43 -7.62 0.13 -10.33
C LYS A 43 -6.78 -1.11 -10.00
N LEU A 44 -6.24 -1.19 -8.79
CA LEU A 44 -5.56 -2.40 -8.32
C LEU A 44 -6.54 -3.58 -8.27
N GLN A 45 -6.09 -4.73 -8.78
CA GLN A 45 -6.85 -5.96 -8.80
C GLN A 45 -6.41 -6.82 -7.62
N TRP A 46 -7.36 -7.22 -6.77
CA TRP A 46 -7.08 -8.03 -5.60
C TRP A 46 -7.74 -9.39 -5.74
N THR A 47 -7.06 -10.44 -5.30
CA THR A 47 -7.64 -11.77 -5.17
C THR A 47 -7.33 -12.38 -3.81
N LEU A 48 -8.31 -13.07 -3.23
CA LEU A 48 -8.18 -13.82 -1.98
C LEU A 48 -8.50 -15.29 -2.25
N THR A 49 -7.48 -16.14 -2.14
CA THR A 49 -7.60 -17.59 -2.34
C THR A 49 -7.31 -18.34 -1.05
N HIS A 50 -7.74 -19.59 -0.97
CA HIS A 50 -7.45 -20.49 0.15
C HIS A 50 -6.82 -21.77 -0.42
N ASP A 51 -5.77 -22.28 0.22
CA ASP A 51 -5.23 -23.59 -0.11
C ASP A 51 -6.00 -24.72 0.59
N GLU A 52 -5.67 -25.98 0.27
CA GLU A 52 -6.31 -27.16 0.87
C GLU A 52 -6.06 -27.27 2.39
N ALA A 53 -5.02 -26.61 2.91
CA ALA A 53 -4.70 -26.54 4.33
C ALA A 53 -5.44 -25.38 5.05
N GLY A 54 -6.23 -24.59 4.33
CA GLY A 54 -6.99 -23.47 4.88
C GLY A 54 -6.20 -22.17 5.01
N VAL A 55 -4.98 -22.09 4.45
CA VAL A 55 -4.19 -20.86 4.44
C VAL A 55 -4.73 -19.91 3.39
N SER A 56 -5.08 -18.71 3.84
CA SER A 56 -5.55 -17.63 2.98
C SER A 56 -4.37 -16.87 2.35
N LEU A 57 -4.40 -16.68 1.03
CA LEU A 57 -3.41 -15.93 0.26
C LEU A 57 -4.07 -14.72 -0.41
N LEU A 58 -3.59 -13.53 -0.09
CA LEU A 58 -4.00 -12.28 -0.73
C LEU A 58 -2.99 -11.90 -1.81
N THR A 59 -3.46 -11.74 -3.04
CA THR A 59 -2.65 -11.29 -4.17
C THR A 59 -3.14 -9.93 -4.64
N VAL A 60 -2.21 -9.03 -4.94
CA VAL A 60 -2.48 -7.75 -5.59
C VAL A 60 -1.76 -7.70 -6.92
N ARG A 61 -2.45 -7.23 -7.95
CA ARG A 61 -1.89 -6.96 -9.29
C ARG A 61 -2.09 -5.49 -9.65
N ASN A 62 -1.04 -4.87 -10.17
CA ASN A 62 -1.06 -3.53 -10.71
C ASN A 62 -1.14 -3.59 -12.25
N PRO A 63 -2.34 -3.48 -12.86
CA PRO A 63 -2.47 -3.48 -14.30
C PRO A 63 -2.07 -2.15 -14.96
N MET A 64 -1.80 -1.11 -14.18
CA MET A 64 -1.63 0.26 -14.67
C MET A 64 -0.16 0.57 -15.03
N PRO A 65 0.09 1.57 -15.90
CA PRO A 65 1.44 1.95 -16.30
C PRO A 65 2.17 2.82 -15.26
N TYR A 66 1.67 2.90 -14.03
CA TYR A 66 2.21 3.74 -12.94
C TYR A 66 2.68 2.87 -11.77
N HIS A 67 3.73 3.31 -11.09
CA HIS A 67 4.11 2.73 -9.81
C HIS A 67 3.08 3.11 -8.74
N VAL A 68 2.82 2.20 -7.79
CA VAL A 68 1.92 2.44 -6.68
C VAL A 68 2.63 2.21 -5.36
N SER A 69 2.69 3.23 -4.53
CA SER A 69 3.13 3.11 -3.14
C SER A 69 1.90 2.95 -2.25
N LEU A 70 1.74 1.76 -1.68
CA LEU A 70 0.72 1.43 -0.71
C LEU A 70 1.27 1.52 0.70
N GLN A 71 0.42 1.94 1.64
CA GLN A 71 0.67 2.01 3.07
C GLN A 71 -0.52 1.46 3.84
N ALA A 72 -0.27 1.03 5.07
CA ALA A 72 -1.32 0.66 6.01
C ALA A 72 -2.30 -0.40 5.45
N LEU A 73 -1.78 -1.41 4.74
CA LEU A 73 -2.58 -2.48 4.15
C LEU A 73 -3.10 -3.40 5.25
N ARG A 74 -4.42 -3.48 5.39
CA ARG A 74 -5.09 -4.10 6.54
C ARG A 74 -6.34 -4.88 6.14
N ILE A 75 -6.61 -5.93 6.91
CA ILE A 75 -7.94 -6.53 7.04
C ILE A 75 -8.37 -6.30 8.49
N ASP A 76 -9.45 -5.53 8.67
CA ASP A 76 -9.89 -5.02 9.98
C ASP A 76 -8.75 -4.34 10.76
N ALA A 77 -8.38 -4.90 11.91
CA ALA A 77 -7.30 -4.45 12.77
C ALA A 77 -5.96 -5.15 12.45
N VAL A 78 -5.95 -6.16 11.59
CA VAL A 78 -4.76 -6.94 11.24
C VAL A 78 -3.99 -6.24 10.13
N GLN A 79 -2.77 -5.82 10.41
CA GLN A 79 -1.84 -5.28 9.42
C GLN A 79 -1.24 -6.42 8.59
N LEU A 80 -1.44 -6.37 7.27
CA LEU A 80 -0.81 -7.30 6.33
C LEU A 80 0.55 -6.78 5.84
N SER A 81 0.63 -5.48 5.56
CA SER A 81 1.89 -4.84 5.16
C SER A 81 1.88 -3.36 5.53
N GLU A 82 2.98 -2.87 6.10
CA GLU A 82 3.14 -1.44 6.39
C GLU A 82 3.40 -0.60 5.14
N TYR A 83 4.15 -1.16 4.19
CA TYR A 83 4.50 -0.51 2.95
C TYR A 83 4.68 -1.53 1.83
N LEU A 84 4.11 -1.25 0.67
CA LEU A 84 4.27 -2.07 -0.52
C LEU A 84 4.42 -1.15 -1.75
N LEU A 85 5.50 -1.33 -2.51
CA LEU A 85 5.70 -0.66 -3.80
C LEU A 85 5.43 -1.64 -4.93
N LEU A 86 4.43 -1.36 -5.74
CA LEU A 86 4.09 -2.14 -6.92
C LEU A 86 4.56 -1.43 -8.18
N ALA A 87 5.41 -2.08 -8.96
CA ALA A 87 5.78 -1.61 -10.29
C ALA A 87 4.62 -1.80 -11.30
N PRO A 88 4.63 -1.11 -12.44
CA PRO A 88 3.69 -1.37 -13.54
C PRO A 88 3.67 -2.84 -13.96
N GLY A 89 2.49 -3.44 -14.07
CA GLY A 89 2.30 -4.84 -14.46
C GLY A 89 2.67 -5.87 -13.38
N ALA A 90 3.27 -5.45 -12.27
CA ALA A 90 3.71 -6.35 -11.21
C ALA A 90 2.54 -6.89 -10.39
N HIS A 91 2.77 -8.03 -9.75
CA HIS A 91 1.91 -8.56 -8.71
C HIS A 91 2.74 -8.88 -7.45
N PHE A 92 2.04 -8.99 -6.33
CA PHE A 92 2.63 -9.37 -5.04
C PHE A 92 1.64 -10.22 -4.26
N GLU A 93 2.15 -11.26 -3.62
CA GLU A 93 1.36 -12.21 -2.82
C GLU A 93 1.75 -12.11 -1.35
N MET A 94 0.77 -12.21 -0.46
CA MET A 94 0.97 -12.19 0.98
C MET A 94 0.03 -13.16 1.69
N VAL A 95 0.59 -13.90 2.64
CA VAL A 95 -0.19 -14.78 3.51
C VAL A 95 -1.05 -13.92 4.44
N VAL A 96 -2.34 -14.22 4.50
CA VAL A 96 -3.25 -13.60 5.46
C VAL A 96 -3.14 -14.36 6.78
N PRO A 97 -2.91 -13.67 7.91
CA PRO A 97 -2.82 -14.33 9.22
C PRO A 97 -4.12 -15.07 9.57
N ALA A 98 -3.98 -16.25 10.18
CA ALA A 98 -5.12 -17.10 10.58
C ALA A 98 -6.08 -16.46 11.60
N SER A 99 -5.70 -15.32 12.21
CA SER A 99 -6.58 -14.51 13.04
C SER A 99 -7.71 -13.82 12.24
N VAL A 100 -7.57 -13.70 10.93
CA VAL A 100 -8.62 -13.26 10.01
C VAL A 100 -9.45 -14.47 9.61
N LEU A 101 -10.67 -14.57 10.14
CA LEU A 101 -11.53 -15.74 9.96
C LEU A 101 -12.24 -15.73 8.59
N PRO A 102 -12.03 -16.72 7.70
CA PRO A 102 -12.54 -16.68 6.32
C PRO A 102 -14.05 -16.46 6.14
N SER A 103 -14.85 -16.85 7.14
CA SER A 103 -16.32 -16.80 7.11
C SER A 103 -16.93 -15.49 7.62
N ALA A 104 -16.13 -14.58 8.18
CA ALA A 104 -16.63 -13.29 8.65
C ALA A 104 -16.62 -12.24 7.52
N THR A 105 -17.53 -11.26 7.61
CA THR A 105 -17.43 -10.06 6.78
C THR A 105 -16.32 -9.19 7.36
N HIS A 106 -15.29 -8.94 6.56
CA HIS A 106 -14.14 -8.15 6.98
C HIS A 106 -14.06 -6.84 6.19
N ARG A 107 -13.41 -5.83 6.74
CA ARG A 107 -13.09 -4.59 6.05
C ARG A 107 -11.65 -4.64 5.54
N PHE A 108 -11.49 -4.72 4.23
CA PHE A 108 -10.18 -4.56 3.60
C PHE A 108 -9.90 -3.08 3.33
N SER A 109 -8.71 -2.60 3.67
CA SER A 109 -8.33 -1.21 3.41
C SER A 109 -6.84 -1.01 3.25
N TYR A 110 -6.49 0.05 2.52
CA TYR A 110 -5.12 0.53 2.37
C TYR A 110 -5.11 2.02 2.05
N LYS A 111 -3.94 2.63 2.10
CA LYS A 111 -3.68 3.99 1.62
C LYS A 111 -2.75 3.94 0.41
N ALA A 112 -3.03 4.69 -0.63
CA ALA A 112 -2.08 4.92 -1.72
C ALA A 112 -1.52 6.34 -1.63
N LEU A 113 -0.21 6.48 -1.79
CA LEU A 113 0.42 7.80 -1.88
C LEU A 113 0.20 8.41 -3.27
N THR A 114 -0.03 9.72 -3.30
CA THR A 114 -0.05 10.52 -4.52
C THR A 114 1.36 11.02 -4.85
N ASP A 115 1.54 11.54 -6.07
CA ASP A 115 2.81 12.15 -6.52
C ASP A 115 3.29 13.30 -5.62
N TYR A 116 2.37 13.95 -4.90
CA TYR A 116 2.67 15.05 -3.98
C TYR A 116 2.91 14.59 -2.53
N GLY A 117 2.93 13.28 -2.28
CA GLY A 117 3.07 12.71 -0.94
C GLY A 117 1.79 12.70 -0.10
N GLY A 118 0.65 13.10 -0.68
CA GLY A 118 -0.66 12.97 -0.04
C GLY A 118 -1.11 11.51 0.04
N GLN A 119 -2.05 11.19 0.91
CA GLN A 119 -2.60 9.83 1.06
C GLN A 119 -4.07 9.78 0.65
N ARG A 120 -4.43 8.83 -0.22
CA ARG A 120 -5.82 8.48 -0.54
C ARG A 120 -6.14 7.13 0.09
N THR A 121 -7.23 7.06 0.86
CA THR A 121 -7.67 5.81 1.51
C THR A 121 -8.61 5.06 0.59
N TYR A 122 -8.41 3.75 0.47
CA TYR A 122 -9.26 2.85 -0.30
C TYR A 122 -9.75 1.72 0.58
N CYS A 123 -10.97 1.26 0.36
CA CYS A 123 -11.52 0.13 1.09
C CYS A 123 -12.62 -0.62 0.34
N THR A 124 -12.92 -1.82 0.83
CA THR A 124 -14.09 -2.61 0.44
C THR A 124 -14.44 -3.61 1.56
N PRO A 125 -15.72 -3.96 1.74
CA PRO A 125 -16.08 -5.16 2.48
C PRO A 125 -15.60 -6.41 1.72
N LEU A 126 -15.03 -7.37 2.45
CA LEU A 126 -14.71 -8.71 1.99
C LEU A 126 -15.80 -9.66 2.45
N LYS A 127 -16.46 -10.31 1.48
CA LYS A 127 -17.54 -11.29 1.72
C LYS A 127 -17.19 -12.63 1.07
N GLY A 128 -16.00 -13.16 1.34
CA GLY A 128 -15.52 -14.42 0.75
C GLY A 128 -15.36 -14.40 -0.79
N GLN A 129 -15.35 -13.23 -1.41
CA GLN A 129 -15.16 -13.09 -2.86
C GLN A 129 -13.70 -13.35 -3.23
N ALA A 130 -13.50 -14.20 -4.25
CA ALA A 130 -12.15 -14.54 -4.72
C ALA A 130 -11.43 -13.39 -5.41
N ALA A 131 -12.15 -12.45 -6.02
CA ALA A 131 -11.58 -11.28 -6.69
C ALA A 131 -12.38 -10.02 -6.38
N PHE A 132 -11.70 -8.91 -6.13
CA PHE A 132 -12.34 -7.63 -5.77
C PHE A 132 -11.44 -6.42 -6.10
N THR A 133 -12.04 -5.24 -6.04
CA THR A 133 -11.36 -3.94 -6.13
C THR A 133 -11.79 -3.08 -4.94
N ALA A 134 -10.95 -2.14 -4.52
CA ALA A 134 -11.28 -1.22 -3.43
C ALA A 134 -11.70 0.14 -4.01
N ARG A 135 -12.73 0.75 -3.42
CA ARG A 135 -13.17 2.10 -3.79
C ARG A 135 -12.47 3.16 -2.96
N LEU A 136 -12.35 4.36 -3.51
CA LEU A 136 -11.86 5.52 -2.77
C LEU A 136 -12.84 5.85 -1.64
N LEU A 137 -12.31 6.11 -0.44
CA LEU A 137 -13.04 6.71 0.66
C LEU A 137 -12.88 8.23 0.58
N GLU A 138 -13.99 8.94 0.39
CA GLU A 138 -13.98 10.40 0.28
C GLU A 138 -13.83 11.06 1.67
N PRO A 139 -13.07 12.16 1.79
CA PRO A 139 -12.80 12.79 3.10
C PRO A 139 -14.06 13.31 3.83
N HIS A 140 -15.19 13.46 3.14
CA HIS A 140 -16.44 13.98 3.69
C HIS A 140 -17.52 12.92 3.91
N SER A 141 -17.25 11.64 3.62
CA SER A 141 -18.15 10.58 4.04
C SER A 141 -18.02 10.38 5.55
N PHE A 142 -19.12 10.51 6.28
CA PHE A 142 -19.17 10.12 7.69
C PHE A 142 -18.58 8.71 7.88
N GLN A 143 -17.87 8.54 8.99
CA GLN A 143 -16.75 7.64 9.21
C GLN A 143 -16.92 6.12 8.97
N ASP A 144 -18.02 5.60 8.45
CA ASP A 144 -18.32 4.17 8.60
C ASP A 144 -18.66 3.37 7.35
N GLU A 145 -18.80 3.99 6.16
CA GLU A 145 -19.09 3.20 4.96
C GLU A 145 -17.83 2.93 4.13
N CYS A 146 -17.21 1.80 4.45
CA CYS A 146 -16.78 0.83 3.46
C CYS A 146 -17.93 -0.17 3.29
#